data_AF-A0AAE1WL96-F1
#
_entry.id   AF-A0AAE1WL96-F1
#
_cell.length_a   1.000
_cell.length_b   1.000
_cell.length_c   1.000
_cell.angle_alpha   90.00
_cell.angle_beta   90.00
_cell.angle_gamma   90.00
#
_symmetry.space_group_name_H-M   'P 1'
#
loop_
_entity.id
_entity.type
_entity.pdbx_description
1 polymer ?
#
loop_
_entity_poly.entity_id
_entity_poly.type
_entity_poly.pdbx_seq_one_letter_code
_entity_poly.pdbx_strand_id
1 'polypeptide(L)'
;MEVDVGIINSISVPQSQSKRRRISMDGADAALSYQVLPEVENSLPTVRSSDYYTKPCLSELAIREFMNPGYCSRVQDFVVGRVGYGHVKFIGETDVRCLDLDSIVKFNRCEVVVYEDDNSKPLVGEGLNKPAEVTLLLKAKSLNNLTEDHLREIVGKLKCKTESQGAEFLSFDPIQGEWKFLVQHFSRFGLGEEDEEDIPMDDVSEEVQEPAGMNGSEASDVDEKLFQ
;
A
#
# COMPACT_ATOMS: atom_id res chain seq x y z
N MET A 1 7.65 -68.88 40.99
CA MET A 1 8.93 -68.49 40.39
C MET A 1 8.92 -66.97 40.36
N GLU A 2 9.63 -66.38 41.30
CA GLU A 2 9.83 -64.93 41.42
C GLU A 2 10.89 -64.49 40.40
N VAL A 3 10.67 -63.34 39.75
CA VAL A 3 11.65 -62.44 39.12
C VAL A 3 10.86 -61.25 38.56
N ASP A 4 11.30 -60.01 38.54
CA ASP A 4 12.11 -59.16 39.43
C ASP A 4 11.76 -57.73 38.96
N VAL A 5 11.68 -56.76 39.87
CA VAL A 5 11.22 -55.39 39.60
C VAL A 5 12.39 -54.55 39.11
N GLY A 6 12.41 -54.25 37.80
CA GLY A 6 13.41 -53.42 37.15
C GLY A 6 13.11 -51.92 37.26
N ILE A 7 13.93 -51.24 38.04
CA ILE A 7 13.96 -49.80 38.35
C ILE A 7 14.15 -48.95 37.08
N ILE A 8 13.28 -47.94 36.89
CA ILE A 8 13.40 -46.91 35.86
C ILE A 8 14.27 -45.77 36.42
N ASN A 9 15.51 -45.69 35.96
CA ASN A 9 16.40 -44.57 36.27
C ASN A 9 15.99 -43.31 35.49
N SER A 10 15.78 -42.23 36.23
CA SER A 10 15.57 -40.87 35.76
C SER A 10 16.82 -40.34 35.03
N ILE A 11 16.66 -39.99 33.76
CA ILE A 11 17.71 -39.35 32.96
C ILE A 11 17.71 -37.86 33.26
N SER A 12 18.85 -37.40 33.76
CA SER A 12 19.19 -36.03 34.11
C SER A 12 19.49 -35.17 32.86
N VAL A 13 18.90 -33.98 32.83
CA VAL A 13 19.15 -32.92 31.83
C VAL A 13 20.46 -32.20 32.17
N PRO A 14 21.41 -32.00 31.24
CA PRO A 14 22.60 -31.20 31.51
C PRO A 14 22.26 -29.69 31.42
N GLN A 15 22.38 -29.00 32.55
CA GLN A 15 22.42 -27.53 32.61
C GLN A 15 23.75 -27.02 32.03
N SER A 16 23.71 -26.40 30.86
CA SER A 16 24.86 -25.65 30.31
C SER A 16 24.82 -24.20 30.81
N GLN A 17 25.79 -23.85 31.64
CA GLN A 17 26.00 -22.51 32.18
C GLN A 17 26.62 -21.61 31.09
N SER A 18 25.83 -20.72 30.50
CA SER A 18 26.37 -19.65 29.64
C SER A 18 26.75 -18.45 30.51
N LYS A 19 28.06 -18.28 30.78
CA LYS A 19 28.64 -17.11 31.46
C LYS A 19 28.38 -15.84 30.64
N ARG A 20 27.51 -14.94 31.13
CA ARG A 20 27.39 -13.56 30.62
C ARG A 20 28.69 -12.81 30.88
N ARG A 21 29.42 -12.43 29.83
CA ARG A 21 30.47 -11.41 29.94
C ARG A 21 29.81 -10.04 29.89
N ARG A 22 30.11 -9.23 30.91
CA ARG A 22 29.74 -7.82 31.03
C ARG A 22 30.63 -7.05 30.05
N ILE A 23 30.06 -6.58 28.94
CA ILE A 23 30.77 -5.75 27.97
C ILE A 23 30.55 -4.31 28.41
N SER A 24 31.66 -3.65 28.75
CA SER A 24 31.72 -2.23 29.08
C SER A 24 31.23 -1.41 27.89
N MET A 25 30.32 -0.48 28.13
CA MET A 25 29.96 0.56 27.17
C MET A 25 31.16 1.49 27.05
N ASP A 26 31.83 1.46 25.90
CA ASP A 26 32.67 2.56 25.46
C ASP A 26 32.24 2.93 24.04
N GLY A 27 32.12 4.24 23.81
CA GLY A 27 31.33 4.83 22.74
C GLY A 27 31.89 4.60 21.35
N ALA A 28 31.02 4.16 20.45
CA ALA A 28 31.15 4.37 19.02
C ALA A 28 29.74 4.31 18.39
N ASP A 29 28.99 5.40 18.55
CA ASP A 29 27.95 5.77 17.60
C ASP A 29 28.61 6.06 16.25
N ALA A 30 28.72 5.03 15.42
CA ALA A 30 29.06 5.16 14.02
C ALA A 30 28.16 4.19 13.26
N ALA A 31 26.99 4.72 12.86
CA ALA A 31 26.16 4.29 11.75
C ALA A 31 26.23 2.79 11.40
N LEU A 32 25.16 2.09 11.73
CA LEU A 32 24.75 0.83 11.10
C LEU A 32 24.43 1.08 9.61
N SER A 33 25.42 1.53 8.85
CA SER A 33 25.38 1.60 7.39
C SER A 33 25.60 0.19 6.90
N TYR A 34 24.51 -0.59 6.88
CA TYR A 34 24.46 -1.74 6.00
C TYR A 34 24.64 -1.19 4.59
N GLN A 35 25.88 -1.22 4.10
CA GLN A 35 26.16 -0.96 2.69
C GLN A 35 25.50 -2.11 1.94
N VAL A 36 24.24 -1.90 1.55
CA VAL A 36 23.54 -2.77 0.62
C VAL A 36 24.41 -2.80 -0.63
N LEU A 37 24.85 -3.99 -1.03
CA LEU A 37 25.72 -4.13 -2.19
C LEU A 37 24.98 -3.59 -3.43
N PRO A 38 25.66 -2.93 -4.39
CA PRO A 38 25.01 -2.39 -5.60
C PRO A 38 24.20 -3.45 -6.39
N GLU A 39 24.61 -4.72 -6.30
CA GLU A 39 23.90 -5.85 -6.91
C GLU A 39 22.50 -6.06 -6.31
N VAL A 40 22.35 -5.85 -4.99
CA VAL A 40 21.05 -5.93 -4.31
C VAL A 40 20.17 -4.77 -4.75
N GLU A 41 20.70 -3.54 -4.75
CA GLU A 41 19.95 -2.34 -5.15
C GLU A 41 19.41 -2.46 -6.59
N ASN A 42 20.22 -2.97 -7.52
CA ASN A 42 19.81 -3.18 -8.91
C ASN A 42 18.73 -4.25 -9.10
N SER A 43 18.51 -5.12 -8.11
CA SER A 43 17.48 -6.16 -8.16
C SER A 43 16.15 -5.75 -7.54
N LEU A 44 16.10 -4.66 -6.79
CA LEU A 44 14.89 -4.24 -6.08
C LEU A 44 13.84 -3.69 -7.05
N PRO A 45 12.55 -3.75 -6.68
CA PRO A 45 11.52 -2.99 -7.39
C PRO A 45 11.79 -1.49 -7.28
N THR A 46 11.36 -0.73 -8.29
CA THR A 46 11.41 0.73 -8.25
C THR A 46 10.06 1.32 -7.94
N VAL A 47 10.06 2.33 -7.06
CA VAL A 47 8.92 3.22 -6.80
C VAL A 47 9.43 4.66 -6.91
N ARG A 48 8.92 5.44 -7.86
CA ARG A 48 9.35 6.81 -8.15
C ARG A 48 8.38 7.85 -7.60
N SER A 49 7.08 7.57 -7.67
CA SER A 49 6.05 8.48 -7.19
C SER A 49 6.01 8.48 -5.66
N SER A 50 6.08 9.67 -5.06
CA SER A 50 6.15 9.83 -3.60
C SER A 50 4.88 9.42 -2.86
N ASP A 51 3.76 9.32 -3.58
CA ASP A 51 2.46 8.88 -3.06
C ASP A 51 2.27 7.36 -3.17
N TYR A 52 3.21 6.63 -3.79
CA TYR A 52 3.22 5.16 -3.81
C TYR A 52 4.06 4.58 -2.67
N TYR A 53 3.67 3.41 -2.19
CA TYR A 53 4.38 2.68 -1.15
C TYR A 53 4.27 1.17 -1.34
N THR A 54 5.15 0.43 -0.67
CA THR A 54 5.15 -1.03 -0.64
C THR A 54 5.17 -1.56 0.78
N LYS A 55 4.67 -2.78 0.97
CA LYS A 55 4.88 -3.56 2.20
C LYS A 55 5.36 -4.98 1.82
N PRO A 56 6.53 -5.42 2.30
CA PRO A 56 7.58 -4.64 2.98
C PRO A 56 8.04 -3.41 2.18
N CYS A 57 8.52 -2.36 2.86
CA CYS A 57 9.02 -1.17 2.17
C CYS A 57 10.35 -1.44 1.46
N LEU A 58 10.76 -0.59 0.51
CA LEU A 58 11.98 -0.79 -0.29
C LEU A 58 13.24 -1.02 0.56
N SER A 59 13.44 -0.24 1.63
CA SER A 59 14.56 -0.43 2.55
C SER A 59 14.50 -1.79 3.26
N GLU A 60 13.30 -2.25 3.63
CA GLU A 60 13.14 -3.56 4.25
C GLU A 60 13.39 -4.70 3.26
N LEU A 61 12.93 -4.56 2.00
CA LEU A 61 13.26 -5.50 0.93
C LEU A 61 14.78 -5.61 0.74
N ALA A 62 15.48 -4.48 0.70
CA ALA A 62 16.95 -4.43 0.58
C ALA A 62 17.65 -5.18 1.72
N ILE A 63 17.24 -4.93 2.96
CA ILE A 63 17.80 -5.59 4.14
C ILE A 63 17.51 -7.10 4.09
N ARG A 64 16.28 -7.50 3.75
CA ARG A 64 15.90 -8.91 3.70
C ARG A 64 16.60 -9.67 2.58
N GLU A 65 16.79 -9.04 1.41
CA GLU A 65 17.56 -9.59 0.29
C GLU A 65 19.03 -9.78 0.67
N PHE A 66 19.64 -8.78 1.32
CA PHE A 66 21.00 -8.88 1.79
C PHE A 66 21.20 -10.00 2.83
N MET A 67 20.25 -10.16 3.75
CA MET A 67 20.33 -11.18 4.81
C MET A 67 19.96 -12.59 4.31
N ASN A 68 19.11 -12.69 3.29
CA ASN A 68 18.64 -13.95 2.72
C ASN A 68 18.53 -13.83 1.20
N PRO A 69 19.62 -14.09 0.45
CA PRO A 69 19.63 -13.95 -1.01
C PRO A 69 18.46 -14.69 -1.69
N GLY A 70 17.86 -13.99 -2.65
CA GLY A 70 16.65 -14.40 -3.35
C GLY A 70 15.35 -14.14 -2.58
N TYR A 71 15.37 -13.52 -1.40
CA TYR A 71 14.15 -13.16 -0.67
C TYR A 71 13.13 -12.41 -1.55
N CYS A 72 13.60 -11.46 -2.36
CA CYS A 72 12.76 -10.66 -3.25
C CYS A 72 12.11 -11.47 -4.37
N SER A 73 12.53 -12.73 -4.60
CA SER A 73 11.87 -13.62 -5.56
C SER A 73 10.61 -14.31 -5.00
N ARG A 74 10.34 -14.18 -3.70
CA ARG A 74 9.33 -14.94 -2.97
C ARG A 74 8.73 -14.14 -1.81
N VAL A 75 8.48 -12.85 -2.05
CA VAL A 75 7.92 -11.97 -1.01
C VAL A 75 6.47 -12.40 -0.77
N GLN A 76 6.21 -12.89 0.44
CA GLN A 76 4.89 -13.31 0.85
C GLN A 76 3.97 -12.09 1.02
N ASP A 77 2.76 -12.17 0.47
CA ASP A 77 1.68 -11.22 0.72
C ASP A 77 2.08 -9.76 0.41
N PHE A 78 2.85 -9.58 -0.67
CA PHE A 78 3.40 -8.29 -1.07
C PHE A 78 2.29 -7.26 -1.33
N VAL A 79 2.47 -6.04 -0.82
CA VAL A 79 1.51 -4.94 -1.01
C VAL A 79 2.14 -3.82 -1.83
N VAL A 80 1.38 -3.32 -2.80
CA VAL A 80 1.64 -2.03 -3.48
C VAL A 80 0.43 -1.14 -3.23
N GLY A 81 0.65 0.10 -2.81
CA GLY A 81 -0.45 1.03 -2.57
C GLY A 81 -0.12 2.45 -2.95
N ARG A 82 -1.18 3.26 -3.10
CA ARG A 82 -1.10 4.69 -3.37
C ARG A 82 -1.93 5.45 -2.34
N VAL A 83 -1.29 6.40 -1.64
CA VAL A 83 -1.90 7.16 -0.55
C VAL A 83 -3.12 7.93 -1.07
N GLY A 84 -4.27 7.72 -0.43
CA GLY A 84 -5.53 8.38 -0.81
C GLY A 84 -6.29 7.73 -1.96
N TYR A 85 -5.84 6.57 -2.46
CA TYR A 85 -6.48 5.82 -3.54
C TYR A 85 -6.77 4.36 -3.17
N GLY A 86 -5.82 3.67 -2.53
CA GLY A 86 -6.00 2.26 -2.20
C GLY A 86 -4.71 1.46 -2.15
N HIS A 87 -4.85 0.13 -2.12
CA HIS A 87 -3.73 -0.79 -2.20
C HIS A 87 -4.15 -2.16 -2.77
N VAL A 88 -3.17 -2.89 -3.28
CA VAL A 88 -3.29 -4.26 -3.76
C VAL A 88 -2.35 -5.14 -2.94
N LYS A 89 -2.89 -6.22 -2.37
CA LYS A 89 -2.15 -7.27 -1.66
C LYS A 89 -2.10 -8.52 -2.52
N PHE A 90 -0.95 -8.83 -3.11
CA PHE A 90 -0.72 -10.02 -3.91
C PHE A 90 -0.57 -11.25 -3.01
N ILE A 91 -1.49 -12.20 -3.13
CA ILE A 91 -1.58 -13.34 -2.21
C ILE A 91 -0.46 -14.34 -2.52
N GLY A 92 0.19 -14.89 -1.48
CA GLY A 92 1.25 -15.87 -1.68
C GLY A 92 2.61 -15.24 -1.99
N GLU A 93 3.54 -16.07 -2.45
CA GLU A 93 4.87 -15.63 -2.86
C GLU A 93 4.82 -14.83 -4.16
N THR A 94 5.52 -13.69 -4.20
CA THR A 94 5.59 -12.78 -5.34
C THR A 94 7.04 -12.44 -5.64
N ASP A 95 7.48 -12.61 -6.89
CA ASP A 95 8.76 -12.10 -7.34
C ASP A 95 8.62 -10.61 -7.64
N VAL A 96 9.27 -9.79 -6.83
CA VAL A 96 9.20 -8.32 -6.93
C VAL A 96 10.44 -7.72 -7.59
N ARG A 97 11.38 -8.56 -8.03
CA ARG A 97 12.67 -8.07 -8.52
C ARG A 97 12.53 -7.33 -9.83
N CYS A 98 13.27 -6.23 -9.96
CA CYS A 98 13.34 -5.41 -11.17
C CYS A 98 11.98 -4.90 -11.70
N LEU A 99 10.92 -4.93 -10.87
CA LEU A 99 9.60 -4.43 -11.26
C LEU A 99 9.58 -2.91 -11.16
N ASP A 100 9.13 -2.26 -12.24
CA ASP A 100 8.80 -0.85 -12.23
C ASP A 100 7.34 -0.68 -11.77
N LEU A 101 7.15 -0.51 -10.46
CA LEU A 101 5.81 -0.57 -9.86
C LEU A 101 4.94 0.61 -10.29
N ASP A 102 5.53 1.78 -10.55
CA ASP A 102 4.82 2.95 -11.06
C ASP A 102 4.21 2.70 -12.44
N SER A 103 4.87 1.94 -13.32
CA SER A 103 4.35 1.64 -14.65
C SER A 103 3.39 0.44 -14.64
N ILE A 104 3.62 -0.54 -13.77
CA ILE A 104 2.83 -1.76 -13.72
C ILE A 104 1.51 -1.56 -12.98
N VAL A 105 1.51 -0.88 -11.82
CA VAL A 105 0.32 -0.73 -10.96
C VAL A 105 -0.14 0.71 -10.97
N LYS A 106 -1.29 0.98 -11.58
CA LYS A 106 -1.88 2.31 -11.69
C LYS A 106 -3.12 2.39 -10.83
N PHE A 107 -3.13 3.31 -9.87
CA PHE A 107 -4.33 3.69 -9.14
C PHE A 107 -4.91 4.99 -9.70
N ASN A 108 -6.14 4.91 -10.18
CA ASN A 108 -6.99 6.06 -10.55
C ASN A 108 -8.05 6.26 -9.47
N ARG A 109 -8.88 7.31 -9.59
CA ARG A 109 -10.00 7.50 -8.66
C ARG A 109 -10.87 6.24 -8.68
N CYS A 110 -11.04 5.63 -7.50
CA CYS A 110 -11.88 4.45 -7.31
C CYS A 110 -11.58 3.28 -8.27
N GLU A 111 -10.34 3.19 -8.76
CA GLU A 111 -9.92 2.21 -9.77
C GLU A 111 -8.46 1.81 -9.61
N VAL A 112 -8.17 0.54 -9.94
CA VAL A 112 -6.82 0.03 -10.15
C VAL A 112 -6.71 -0.71 -11.49
N VAL A 113 -5.60 -0.48 -12.18
CA VAL A 113 -5.17 -1.21 -13.37
C VAL A 113 -3.80 -1.80 -13.09
N VAL A 114 -3.62 -3.09 -13.39
CA VAL A 114 -2.30 -3.73 -13.33
C VAL A 114 -1.96 -4.32 -14.69
N TYR A 115 -0.84 -3.89 -15.25
CA TYR A 115 -0.46 -4.05 -16.66
C TYR A 115 -1.50 -3.44 -17.61
N GLU A 116 -1.39 -2.13 -17.84
CA GLU A 116 -2.29 -1.37 -18.73
C GLU A 116 -2.20 -1.84 -20.19
N ASP A 117 -0.99 -2.12 -20.69
CA ASP A 117 -0.78 -2.69 -22.03
C ASP A 117 -0.87 -4.22 -22.01
N ASP A 118 -1.90 -4.76 -22.65
CA ASP A 118 -2.13 -6.20 -22.80
C ASP A 118 -0.98 -6.93 -23.50
N ASN A 119 -0.19 -6.25 -24.35
CA ASN A 119 0.97 -6.87 -25.00
C ASN A 119 2.14 -7.10 -24.02
N SER A 120 2.20 -6.29 -22.96
CA SER A 120 3.22 -6.38 -21.91
C SER A 120 2.77 -7.23 -20.71
N LYS A 121 1.48 -7.56 -20.66
CA LYS A 121 0.85 -8.30 -19.55
C LYS A 121 1.34 -9.76 -19.53
N PRO A 122 1.96 -10.23 -18.45
CA PRO A 122 2.36 -11.62 -18.29
C PRO A 122 1.16 -12.58 -18.28
N LEU A 123 1.42 -13.88 -18.43
CA LEU A 123 0.37 -14.90 -18.29
C LEU A 123 -0.22 -14.89 -16.87
N VAL A 124 -1.43 -15.41 -16.72
CA VAL A 124 -2.07 -15.54 -15.41
C VAL A 124 -1.21 -16.41 -14.49
N GLY A 125 -0.89 -15.88 -13.31
CA GLY A 125 0.00 -16.48 -12.33
C GLY A 125 1.45 -15.98 -12.39
N GLU A 126 1.83 -15.24 -13.43
CA GLU A 126 3.17 -14.68 -13.60
C GLU A 126 3.23 -13.19 -13.23
N GLY A 127 4.38 -12.76 -12.71
CA GLY A 127 4.59 -11.38 -12.25
C GLY A 127 3.52 -10.95 -11.25
N LEU A 128 2.90 -9.79 -11.51
CA LEU A 128 1.78 -9.29 -10.72
C LEU A 128 0.41 -9.71 -11.28
N ASN A 129 0.35 -10.48 -12.37
CA ASN A 129 -0.92 -10.92 -12.98
C ASN A 129 -1.45 -12.18 -12.29
N LYS A 130 -1.70 -12.08 -10.98
CA LYS A 130 -1.99 -13.22 -10.09
C LYS A 130 -3.07 -12.86 -9.06
N PRO A 131 -3.56 -13.82 -8.25
CA PRO A 131 -4.59 -13.55 -7.27
C PRO A 131 -4.18 -12.49 -6.24
N ALA A 132 -5.10 -11.58 -5.91
CA ALA A 132 -4.84 -10.48 -4.99
C ALA A 132 -6.12 -9.95 -4.32
N GLU A 133 -5.96 -9.45 -3.11
CA GLU A 133 -6.96 -8.63 -2.43
C GLU A 133 -6.73 -7.17 -2.80
N VAL A 134 -7.77 -6.51 -3.31
CA VAL A 134 -7.76 -5.11 -3.70
C VAL A 134 -8.60 -4.32 -2.70
N THR A 135 -8.05 -3.21 -2.21
CA THR A 135 -8.76 -2.20 -1.42
C THR A 135 -8.73 -0.89 -2.18
N LEU A 136 -9.89 -0.33 -2.52
CA LEU A 136 -10.02 1.00 -3.13
C LEU A 136 -10.68 1.97 -2.15
N LEU A 137 -10.18 3.20 -2.10
CA LEU A 137 -10.67 4.27 -1.25
C LEU A 137 -11.66 5.14 -2.04
N LEU A 138 -12.94 5.05 -1.68
CA LEU A 138 -14.00 5.92 -2.17
C LEU A 138 -13.97 7.19 -1.30
N LYS A 139 -13.34 8.27 -1.79
CA LYS A 139 -13.22 9.53 -1.03
C LYS A 139 -14.61 10.05 -0.66
N ALA A 140 -14.90 10.10 0.64
CA ALA A 140 -16.18 10.62 1.10
C ALA A 140 -16.10 11.19 2.52
N LYS A 141 -16.25 12.50 2.65
CA LYS A 141 -16.69 13.09 3.91
C LYS A 141 -18.20 12.82 4.12
N SER A 142 -18.94 12.60 3.03
CA SER A 142 -20.40 12.40 3.03
C SER A 142 -20.87 10.98 3.39
N LEU A 143 -20.04 9.94 3.22
CA LEU A 143 -20.42 8.55 3.55
C LEU A 143 -20.70 8.34 5.05
N ASN A 144 -20.05 9.15 5.90
CA ASN A 144 -20.20 9.10 7.36
C ASN A 144 -21.61 9.49 7.85
N ASN A 145 -22.39 10.21 7.04
CA ASN A 145 -23.71 10.72 7.40
C ASN A 145 -24.85 10.00 6.65
N LEU A 146 -24.58 8.85 6.03
CA LEU A 146 -25.59 8.12 5.28
C LEU A 146 -26.57 7.39 6.19
N THR A 147 -27.83 7.37 5.78
CA THR A 147 -28.84 6.52 6.40
C THR A 147 -28.54 5.05 6.13
N GLU A 148 -29.05 4.16 6.98
CA GLU A 148 -28.86 2.71 6.83
C GLU A 148 -29.38 2.17 5.49
N ASP A 149 -30.48 2.75 4.97
CA ASP A 149 -31.03 2.41 3.66
C ASP A 149 -30.09 2.79 2.51
N HIS A 150 -29.52 4.00 2.55
CA HIS A 150 -28.57 4.44 1.52
C HIS A 150 -27.28 3.62 1.56
N LEU A 151 -26.80 3.27 2.76
CA LEU A 151 -25.64 2.38 2.91
C LEU A 151 -25.91 1.01 2.29
N ARG A 152 -27.10 0.42 2.51
CA ARG A 152 -27.48 -0.84 1.87
C ARG A 152 -27.49 -0.74 0.34
N GLU A 153 -27.98 0.36 -0.21
CA GLU A 153 -27.99 0.59 -1.66
C GLU A 153 -26.56 0.64 -2.22
N ILE A 154 -25.68 1.43 -1.61
CA ILE A 154 -24.27 1.56 -2.03
C ILE A 154 -23.57 0.21 -1.97
N VAL A 155 -23.70 -0.53 -0.86
CA VAL A 155 -23.11 -1.87 -0.73
C VAL A 155 -23.66 -2.81 -1.82
N GLY A 156 -24.95 -2.73 -2.13
CA GLY A 156 -25.58 -3.46 -3.23
C GLY A 156 -24.95 -3.13 -4.58
N LYS A 157 -24.76 -1.84 -4.89
CA LYS A 157 -24.10 -1.39 -6.14
C LYS A 157 -22.67 -1.87 -6.22
N LEU A 158 -21.87 -1.71 -5.16
CA LEU A 158 -20.48 -2.17 -5.12
C LEU A 158 -20.37 -3.68 -5.32
N LYS A 159 -21.25 -4.46 -4.67
CA LYS A 159 -21.28 -5.91 -4.84
C LYS A 159 -21.62 -6.30 -6.28
N CYS A 160 -22.67 -5.73 -6.86
CA CYS A 160 -23.04 -5.95 -8.27
C CYS A 160 -21.88 -5.59 -9.21
N LYS A 161 -21.21 -4.47 -8.95
CA LYS A 161 -20.07 -4.02 -9.76
C LYS A 161 -18.91 -5.00 -9.67
N THR A 162 -18.50 -5.39 -8.46
CA THR A 162 -17.44 -6.38 -8.24
C THR A 162 -17.72 -7.68 -9.01
N GLU A 163 -18.93 -8.23 -8.86
CA GLU A 163 -19.32 -9.49 -9.51
C GLU A 163 -19.36 -9.35 -11.03
N SER A 164 -19.83 -8.22 -11.56
CA SER A 164 -19.85 -7.95 -13.01
C SER A 164 -18.45 -7.89 -13.63
N GLN A 165 -17.43 -7.52 -12.85
CA GLN A 165 -16.02 -7.51 -13.26
C GLN A 165 -15.34 -8.87 -13.05
N GLY A 166 -16.08 -9.90 -12.62
CA GLY A 166 -15.53 -11.24 -12.37
C GLY A 166 -14.69 -11.34 -11.10
N ALA A 167 -14.86 -10.40 -10.17
CA ALA A 167 -14.21 -10.39 -8.87
C ALA A 167 -15.17 -10.87 -7.75
N GLU A 168 -14.62 -11.18 -6.58
CA GLU A 168 -15.40 -11.56 -5.40
C GLU A 168 -15.44 -10.41 -4.40
N PHE A 169 -16.65 -9.93 -4.08
CA PHE A 169 -16.83 -8.87 -3.09
C PHE A 169 -16.51 -9.39 -1.69
N LEU A 170 -15.66 -8.68 -0.96
CA LEU A 170 -15.30 -9.04 0.42
C LEU A 170 -16.03 -8.15 1.43
N SER A 171 -15.86 -6.84 1.34
CA SER A 171 -16.47 -5.91 2.29
C SER A 171 -16.47 -4.47 1.79
N PHE A 172 -17.27 -3.64 2.45
CA PHE A 172 -17.22 -2.19 2.33
C PHE A 172 -17.25 -1.57 3.73
N ASP A 173 -16.27 -0.73 4.05
CA ASP A 173 -16.23 0.09 5.25
C ASP A 173 -16.68 1.52 4.90
N PRO A 174 -17.88 1.96 5.31
CA PRO A 174 -18.37 3.30 4.97
C PRO A 174 -17.69 4.43 5.76
N ILE A 175 -17.06 4.13 6.90
CA ILE A 175 -16.36 5.14 7.72
C ILE A 175 -15.04 5.48 7.07
N GLN A 176 -14.31 4.45 6.63
CA GLN A 176 -13.03 4.63 5.96
C GLN A 176 -13.21 4.86 4.45
N GLY A 177 -14.36 4.50 3.87
CA GLY A 177 -14.58 4.48 2.43
C GLY A 177 -13.83 3.34 1.73
N GLU A 178 -13.52 2.25 2.43
CA GLU A 178 -12.72 1.14 1.88
C GLU A 178 -13.62 0.09 1.23
N TRP A 179 -13.52 -0.06 -0.09
CA TRP A 179 -14.13 -1.15 -0.84
C TRP A 179 -13.11 -2.26 -1.09
N LYS A 180 -13.38 -3.46 -0.59
CA LYS A 180 -12.49 -4.63 -0.65
C LYS A 180 -13.07 -5.74 -1.50
N PHE A 181 -12.26 -6.28 -2.39
CA PHE A 181 -12.62 -7.40 -3.24
C PHE A 181 -11.39 -8.26 -3.61
N LEU A 182 -11.65 -9.51 -3.97
CA LEU A 182 -10.64 -10.48 -4.40
C LEU A 182 -10.70 -10.65 -5.93
N VAL A 183 -9.53 -10.62 -6.56
CA VAL A 183 -9.36 -10.90 -7.99
C VAL A 183 -8.49 -12.13 -8.18
N GLN A 184 -8.75 -12.92 -9.24
CA GLN A 184 -7.92 -14.10 -9.57
C GLN A 184 -6.71 -13.75 -10.44
N HIS A 185 -6.82 -12.67 -11.22
CA HIS A 185 -5.79 -12.10 -12.07
C HIS A 185 -6.14 -10.64 -12.36
N PHE A 186 -5.26 -9.92 -13.05
CA PHE A 186 -5.43 -8.49 -13.25
C PHE A 186 -5.87 -8.07 -14.65
N SER A 187 -6.71 -7.04 -14.64
CA SER A 187 -7.05 -6.20 -15.76
C SER A 187 -7.32 -4.79 -15.20
N ARG A 188 -8.52 -4.26 -15.39
CA ARG A 188 -9.01 -3.01 -14.79
C ARG A 188 -10.14 -3.34 -13.83
N PHE A 189 -10.06 -2.85 -12.58
CA PHE A 189 -11.08 -3.05 -11.57
C PHE A 189 -11.40 -1.74 -10.84
N GLY A 190 -12.66 -1.51 -10.55
CA GLY A 190 -13.09 -0.26 -9.93
C GLY A 190 -14.40 0.30 -10.49
N LEU A 191 -14.63 1.58 -10.24
CA LEU A 191 -15.73 2.37 -10.79
C LEU A 191 -15.23 3.11 -12.04
N GLY A 192 -16.01 3.06 -13.13
CA GLY A 192 -15.84 4.01 -14.23
C GLY A 192 -16.60 5.30 -13.94
N GLU A 193 -16.41 6.32 -14.78
CA GLU A 193 -17.04 7.64 -14.62
C GLU A 193 -18.56 7.55 -14.43
N GLU A 194 -19.26 6.70 -15.20
CA GLU A 194 -20.71 6.49 -15.07
C GLU A 194 -21.11 5.89 -13.71
N ASP A 195 -20.31 4.96 -13.16
CA ASP A 195 -20.59 4.35 -11.86
C ASP A 195 -20.30 5.30 -10.69
N GLU A 196 -19.37 6.25 -10.90
CA GLU A 196 -19.03 7.25 -9.89
C GLU A 196 -20.16 8.27 -9.66
N GLU A 197 -20.97 8.58 -10.68
CA GLU A 197 -22.13 9.47 -10.55
C GLU A 197 -23.24 8.85 -9.68
N ASP A 198 -23.38 7.52 -9.74
CA ASP A 198 -24.39 6.75 -9.01
C ASP A 198 -24.06 6.50 -7.54
N ILE A 199 -22.81 6.77 -7.14
CA ILE A 199 -22.33 6.62 -5.77
C ILE A 199 -21.99 8.02 -5.26
N PRO A 200 -22.71 8.56 -4.25
CA PRO A 200 -22.51 9.93 -3.80
C PRO A 200 -21.11 10.08 -3.16
N MET A 201 -20.13 10.42 -3.99
CA MET A 201 -18.78 10.83 -3.59
C MET A 201 -18.72 12.35 -3.54
N ASP A 202 -17.87 12.92 -2.69
CA ASP A 202 -17.67 14.37 -2.73
C ASP A 202 -17.02 14.73 -4.08
N ASP A 203 -17.62 15.70 -4.78
CA ASP A 203 -17.04 16.33 -5.96
C ASP A 203 -15.67 16.88 -5.57
N VAL A 204 -14.61 16.35 -6.18
CA VAL A 204 -13.30 16.99 -6.08
C VAL A 204 -13.40 18.24 -6.95
N SER A 205 -13.82 19.36 -6.36
CA SER A 205 -13.58 20.66 -6.98
C SER A 205 -12.08 20.79 -7.14
N GLU A 206 -11.57 20.83 -8.38
CA GLU A 206 -10.22 21.27 -8.67
C GLU A 206 -10.09 22.71 -8.14
N GLU A 207 -9.51 22.87 -6.95
CA GLU A 207 -9.16 24.19 -6.44
C GLU A 207 -8.02 24.75 -7.30
N VAL A 208 -8.39 25.39 -8.40
CA VAL A 208 -7.50 26.29 -9.14
C VAL A 208 -7.21 27.47 -8.22
N GLN A 209 -6.04 27.47 -7.58
CA GLN A 209 -5.50 28.66 -6.94
C GLN A 209 -5.18 29.68 -8.03
N GLU A 210 -6.12 30.57 -8.33
CA GLU A 210 -5.82 31.78 -9.08
C GLU A 210 -4.88 32.68 -8.25
N PRO A 211 -3.74 33.12 -8.79
CA PRO A 211 -2.88 34.06 -8.10
C PRO A 211 -3.54 35.44 -8.09
N ALA A 212 -3.89 35.92 -6.89
CA ALA A 212 -4.39 37.27 -6.68
C ALA A 212 -3.36 38.31 -7.14
N GLY A 213 -3.63 38.90 -8.31
CA GLY A 213 -2.92 40.06 -8.84
C GLY A 213 -3.57 41.37 -8.41
N MET A 214 -2.70 42.33 -8.08
CA MET A 214 -2.89 43.79 -8.13
C MET A 214 -3.89 44.45 -7.15
N ASN A 215 -3.36 45.03 -6.07
CA ASN A 215 -3.87 46.31 -5.58
C ASN A 215 -3.00 47.43 -6.14
N GLY A 216 -3.62 48.22 -7.02
CA GLY A 216 -3.07 49.41 -7.64
C GLY A 216 -2.93 50.56 -6.65
N SER A 217 -1.86 51.31 -6.84
CA SER A 217 -1.56 52.61 -6.30
C SER A 217 -2.71 53.62 -6.52
N GLU A 218 -3.26 54.15 -5.44
CA GLU A 218 -4.11 55.33 -5.45
C GLU A 218 -3.28 56.54 -4.98
N ALA A 219 -2.88 57.38 -5.92
CA ALA A 219 -2.31 58.69 -5.63
C ALA A 219 -3.47 59.70 -5.62
N SER A 220 -3.66 60.38 -4.49
CA SER A 220 -4.52 61.56 -4.39
C SER A 220 -3.68 62.78 -4.05
N ASP A 221 -3.58 63.67 -5.03
CA ASP A 221 -3.19 65.06 -4.87
C ASP A 221 -4.28 65.80 -4.07
N VAL A 222 -3.91 66.47 -2.98
CA VAL A 222 -4.68 67.61 -2.47
C VAL A 222 -3.71 68.69 -1.97
N ASP A 223 -3.93 69.87 -2.52
CA ASP A 223 -3.13 71.08 -2.49
C ASP A 223 -3.33 71.95 -1.22
N GLU A 224 -2.32 72.78 -0.94
CA GLU A 224 -2.27 74.03 -0.16
C GLU A 224 -3.39 74.41 0.85
N LYS A 225 -3.06 74.70 2.13
CA LYS A 225 -2.77 76.05 2.67
C LYS A 225 -2.79 76.19 4.21
N LEU A 226 -1.83 77.00 4.68
CA LEU A 226 -1.91 78.02 5.73
C LEU A 226 -1.90 77.60 7.22
N PHE A 227 -0.75 77.83 7.88
CA PHE A 227 -0.72 78.39 9.23
C PHE A 227 0.33 79.50 9.32
N GLN A 228 -0.09 80.64 9.88
CA GLN A 228 0.73 81.73 10.39
C GLN A 228 1.32 81.36 11.74
#